data_AF-A0A6B3GFB7-F1
#
_entry.id   AF-A0A6B3GFB7-F1
#
_cell.length_a   1.000
_cell.length_b   1.000
_cell.length_c   1.000
_cell.angle_alpha   90.00
_cell.angle_beta   90.00
_cell.angle_gamma   90.00
#
_symmetry.space_group_name_H-M   'P 1'
#
loop_
_entity.id
_entity.type
_entity.pdbx_description
1 polymer ?
#
loop_
_entity_poly.entity_id
_entity_poly.type
_entity_poly.pdbx_seq_one_letter_code
_entity_poly.pdbx_strand_id
1 'polypeptide(L)'
;LALVVEHLGTTAAWEEVMAPALRAVGRKWATAGERYVEVEHLLSWHVSSALRRVPPVSALAGPPVLLACVPEEQHTLPVEALAAGLGGLGVPLRMFGAAVPAAALDDAVRR
;
A
#
# COMPACT_ATOMS: atom_id res chain seq x y z
N LEU A 1 4.91 13.75 -2.46
CA LEU A 1 4.92 12.41 -1.82
C LEU A 1 6.20 11.63 -2.10
N ALA A 2 6.67 11.49 -3.34
CA ALA A 2 7.96 10.84 -3.62
C ALA A 2 9.14 11.47 -2.82
N LEU A 3 9.28 12.80 -2.84
CA LEU A 3 10.28 13.52 -2.03
C LEU A 3 10.17 13.25 -0.52
N VAL A 4 8.96 13.00 -0.02
CA VAL A 4 8.74 12.68 1.41
C VAL A 4 9.30 11.29 1.72
N VAL A 5 9.07 10.32 0.82
CA VAL A 5 9.66 8.98 0.93
C VAL A 5 11.18 9.03 0.83
N GLU A 6 11.72 9.85 -0.08
CA GLU A 6 13.17 10.03 -0.22
C GLU A 6 13.81 10.64 1.03
N HIS A 7 13.17 11.60 1.70
CA HIS A 7 13.72 12.24 2.89
C HIS A 7 13.53 11.44 4.19
N LEU A 8 12.36 10.81 4.37
CA LEU A 8 11.99 10.17 5.63
C LEU A 8 12.18 8.65 5.60
N GLY A 9 12.33 8.05 4.42
CA GLY A 9 12.16 6.63 4.21
C GLY A 9 10.68 6.22 4.18
N THR A 10 10.40 5.04 3.63
CA THR A 10 9.02 4.56 3.38
C THR A 10 8.18 4.47 4.66
N THR A 11 8.73 3.92 5.74
CA THR A 11 7.99 3.70 6.98
C THR A 11 7.53 5.01 7.61
N ALA A 12 8.46 5.94 7.84
CA ALA A 12 8.12 7.25 8.42
C ALA A 12 7.23 8.08 7.47
N ALA A 13 7.49 8.05 6.16
CA ALA A 13 6.61 8.70 5.18
C ALA A 13 5.16 8.16 5.22
N TRP A 14 4.99 6.86 5.43
CA TRP A 14 3.67 6.26 5.59
C TRP A 14 3.00 6.64 6.91
N GLU A 15 3.69 6.43 8.03
CA GLU A 15 3.13 6.57 9.38
C GLU A 15 2.86 8.02 9.76
N GLU A 16 3.75 8.93 9.37
CA GLU A 16 3.73 10.33 9.81
C GLU A 16 3.03 11.26 8.81
N VAL A 17 2.95 10.88 7.53
CA VAL A 17 2.41 11.76 6.47
C VAL A 17 1.25 11.13 5.71
N MET A 18 1.46 10.01 5.01
CA MET A 18 0.45 9.47 4.10
C MET A 18 -0.79 8.95 4.84
N ALA A 19 -0.60 8.07 5.82
CA ALA A 19 -1.72 7.48 6.56
C ALA A 19 -2.50 8.53 7.38
N PRO A 20 -1.85 9.51 8.05
CA PRO A 20 -2.57 10.63 8.66
C PRO A 20 -3.38 11.47 7.66
N ALA A 21 -2.82 11.77 6.48
CA ALA A 21 -3.52 12.52 5.44
C ALA A 21 -4.75 11.76 4.91
N LEU A 22 -4.59 10.46 4.60
CA LEU A 22 -5.69 9.59 4.15
C LEU A 22 -6.80 9.53 5.20
N ARG A 23 -6.46 9.36 6.49
CA ARG A 23 -7.45 9.38 7.58
C ARG A 23 -8.15 10.73 7.71
N ALA A 24 -7.44 11.84 7.52
CA ALA A 24 -8.04 13.17 7.56
C ALA A 24 -9.05 13.38 6.43
N VAL A 25 -8.75 12.91 5.21
CA VAL A 25 -9.68 12.95 4.07
C VAL A 25 -10.88 12.02 4.30
N GLY A 26 -10.64 10.79 4.77
CA GLY A 26 -11.72 9.83 5.09
C GLY A 26 -12.68 10.33 6.18
N ARG A 27 -12.17 11.04 7.21
CA ARG A 27 -13.04 11.68 8.21
C ARG A 27 -13.89 12.81 7.62
N LYS A 28 -13.34 13.61 6.69
CA LYS A 28 -14.10 14.68 6.03
C LYS A 28 -15.23 14.10 5.16
N TRP A 29 -14.97 13.00 4.45
CA TRP A 29 -16.00 12.27 3.71
C TRP A 29 -17.17 11.85 4.62
N ALA A 30 -16.87 11.27 5.79
CA ALA A 30 -17.90 10.86 6.74
C ALA A 30 -18.82 12.01 7.22
N THR A 31 -18.34 13.26 7.15
CA THR A 31 -19.08 14.46 7.58
C THR A 31 -19.70 15.27 6.44
N ALA A 32 -19.16 15.20 5.22
CA ALA A 32 -19.52 16.07 4.10
C ALA A 32 -20.13 15.33 2.90
N GLY A 33 -20.21 14.00 2.95
CA GLY A 33 -20.78 13.15 1.91
C GLY A 33 -19.95 13.12 0.63
N GLU A 34 -20.63 12.93 -0.51
CA GLU A 34 -20.01 12.65 -1.83
C GLU A 34 -19.11 13.77 -2.39
N ARG A 35 -19.13 14.98 -1.81
CA ARG A 35 -18.36 16.16 -2.29
C ARG A 35 -16.84 16.08 -2.07
N TYR A 36 -16.31 14.93 -1.67
CA TYR A 36 -14.89 14.72 -1.39
C TYR A 36 -14.32 13.43 -2.00
N VAL A 37 -15.13 12.70 -2.77
CA VAL A 37 -14.72 11.42 -3.36
C VAL A 37 -13.59 11.63 -4.36
N GLU A 38 -13.64 12.70 -5.15
CA GLU A 38 -12.58 13.07 -6.10
C GLU A 38 -11.26 13.41 -5.39
N VAL A 39 -11.32 14.03 -4.21
CA VAL A 39 -10.13 14.39 -3.41
C VAL A 39 -9.51 13.14 -2.78
N GLU A 40 -10.35 12.23 -2.28
CA GLU A 40 -9.91 10.92 -1.77
C GLU A 40 -9.21 10.13 -2.87
N HIS A 41 -9.85 9.96 -4.03
CA HIS A 41 -9.27 9.23 -5.16
C HIS A 41 -7.96 9.85 -5.64
N LEU A 42 -7.89 11.18 -5.75
CA LEU A 42 -6.67 11.87 -6.15
C LEU A 42 -5.54 11.64 -5.15
N LEU A 43 -5.82 11.75 -3.85
CA LEU A 43 -4.82 11.50 -2.80
C LEU A 43 -4.35 10.05 -2.83
N SER A 44 -5.29 9.10 -2.89
CA SER A 44 -5.01 7.66 -2.93
C SER A 44 -4.17 7.29 -4.15
N TRP A 45 -4.47 7.85 -5.32
CA TRP A 45 -3.67 7.68 -6.53
C TRP A 45 -2.23 8.19 -6.37
N HIS A 46 -2.05 9.37 -5.77
CA HIS A 46 -0.73 9.94 -5.52
C HIS A 46 0.08 9.14 -4.48
N VAL A 47 -0.58 8.61 -3.44
CA VAL A 47 0.07 7.74 -2.44
C VAL A 47 0.53 6.45 -3.09
N SER A 48 -0.35 5.73 -3.81
CA SER A 48 0.01 4.51 -4.54
C SER A 48 1.17 4.75 -5.50
N SER A 49 1.11 5.83 -6.27
CA SER A 49 2.17 6.20 -7.22
C SER A 49 3.52 6.47 -6.53
N ALA A 50 3.51 7.11 -5.37
CA ALA A 50 4.74 7.36 -4.62
C ALA A 50 5.34 6.07 -4.05
N LEU A 51 4.51 5.18 -3.50
CA LEU A 51 4.94 3.89 -2.94
C LEU A 51 5.52 2.97 -4.02
N ARG A 52 4.89 2.91 -5.21
CA ARG A 52 5.38 2.10 -6.35
C ARG A 52 6.69 2.60 -6.94
N ARG A 53 7.06 3.86 -6.69
CA ARG A 53 8.32 4.45 -7.17
C ARG A 53 9.51 4.14 -6.26
N VAL A 54 9.28 3.57 -5.07
CA VAL A 54 10.36 3.14 -4.19
C VAL A 54 11.11 2.00 -4.89
N PRO A 55 12.39 2.20 -5.26
CA PRO A 55 13.14 1.15 -5.93
C PRO A 55 13.36 0.01 -4.93
N PRO A 56 13.09 -1.26 -5.31
CA PRO A 56 13.47 -2.38 -4.47
C PRO A 56 15.00 -2.45 -4.40
N VAL A 57 15.52 -2.89 -3.25
CA VAL A 57 16.94 -3.27 -3.15
C VAL A 57 17.14 -4.71 -3.63
N SER A 58 18.39 -5.16 -3.70
CA SER A 58 18.70 -6.54 -4.10
C SER A 58 17.95 -7.53 -3.23
N ALA A 59 17.26 -8.48 -3.88
CA ALA A 59 16.51 -9.50 -3.19
C ALA A 59 17.44 -10.45 -2.41
N LEU A 60 17.06 -10.74 -1.17
CA LEU A 60 17.63 -11.81 -0.36
C LEU A 60 17.19 -13.17 -0.91
N ALA A 61 17.93 -14.23 -0.58
CA ALA A 61 17.54 -15.59 -0.92
C ALA A 61 16.34 -16.05 -0.06
N GLY A 62 15.38 -16.73 -0.68
CA GLY A 62 14.24 -17.33 0.02
C GLY A 62 12.94 -17.28 -0.79
N PRO A 63 11.87 -17.90 -0.29
CA PRO A 63 10.55 -17.80 -0.90
C PRO A 63 9.99 -16.38 -0.74
N PRO A 64 9.16 -15.90 -1.69
CA PRO A 64 8.56 -14.58 -1.58
C PRO A 64 7.40 -14.54 -0.59
N VAL A 65 7.22 -13.39 0.04
CA VAL A 65 6.03 -13.07 0.83
C VAL A 65 4.90 -12.68 -0.12
N LEU A 66 3.74 -13.31 0.05
CA LEU A 66 2.53 -12.99 -0.69
C LEU A 66 1.76 -11.89 0.04
N LEU A 67 1.38 -10.84 -0.68
CA LEU A 67 0.65 -9.69 -0.16
C LEU A 67 -0.70 -9.56 -0.86
N ALA A 68 -1.78 -9.59 -0.09
CA ALA A 68 -3.16 -9.53 -0.58
C ALA A 68 -4.07 -8.92 0.49
N CYS A 69 -5.13 -8.25 0.07
CA CYS A 69 -6.25 -7.94 0.96
C CYS A 69 -7.20 -9.15 1.06
N VAL A 70 -7.85 -9.27 2.21
CA VAL A 70 -8.90 -10.26 2.46
C VAL A 70 -10.07 -10.09 1.49
N PRO A 71 -10.95 -11.10 1.32
CA PRO A 71 -12.14 -10.96 0.49
C PRO A 71 -12.93 -9.69 0.83
N GLU A 72 -13.52 -9.07 -0.20
CA GLU A 72 -14.31 -7.83 -0.12
C GLU A 72 -13.52 -6.55 0.22
N GLU A 73 -12.32 -6.66 0.78
CA GLU A 73 -11.49 -5.50 1.11
C GLU A 73 -10.80 -4.91 -0.14
N GLN A 74 -11.20 -3.70 -0.50
CA GLN A 74 -10.72 -2.96 -1.68
C GLN A 74 -9.56 -2.00 -1.37
N HIS A 75 -9.30 -1.70 -0.09
CA HIS A 75 -8.31 -0.68 0.29
C HIS A 75 -6.89 -1.26 0.31
N THR A 76 -6.15 -1.07 -0.78
CA THR A 76 -4.81 -1.66 -0.99
C THR A 76 -3.66 -0.84 -0.41
N LEU A 77 -3.84 0.47 -0.16
CA LEU A 77 -2.73 1.36 0.19
C LEU A 77 -1.90 0.89 1.39
N PRO A 78 -2.49 0.35 2.49
CA PRO A 78 -1.68 -0.18 3.59
C PRO A 78 -0.78 -1.36 3.16
N VAL A 79 -1.28 -2.24 2.30
CA VAL A 79 -0.52 -3.38 1.78
C VAL A 79 0.55 -2.92 0.79
N GLU A 80 0.29 -1.87 0.00
CA GLU A 80 1.29 -1.24 -0.88
C GLU A 80 2.42 -0.59 -0.07
N ALA A 81 2.10 0.04 1.06
CA ALA A 81 3.10 0.63 1.96
C ALA A 81 3.99 -0.45 2.58
N LEU A 82 3.39 -1.56 3.01
CA LEU A 82 4.12 -2.73 3.48
C LEU A 82 5.03 -3.30 2.38
N ALA A 83 4.54 -3.41 1.14
CA ALA A 83 5.32 -3.88 0.00
C ALA A 83 6.55 -2.99 -0.24
N ALA A 84 6.38 -1.67 -0.24
CA ALA A 84 7.47 -0.73 -0.42
C ALA A 84 8.50 -0.79 0.73
N GLY A 85 8.04 -0.97 1.97
CA GLY A 85 8.92 -1.14 3.13
C GLY A 85 9.73 -2.43 3.07
N LEU A 86 9.07 -3.57 2.81
CA LEU A 86 9.72 -4.87 2.67
C LEU A 86 10.68 -4.93 1.48
N GLY A 87 10.32 -4.28 0.36
CA GLY A 87 11.17 -4.15 -0.82
C GLY A 87 12.46 -3.37 -0.53
N GLY A 88 12.40 -2.37 0.36
CA GLY A 88 13.58 -1.65 0.87
C GLY A 88 14.49 -2.49 1.76
N LEU A 89 14.00 -3.60 2.30
CA LEU A 89 14.76 -4.57 3.10
C LEU A 89 15.24 -5.78 2.28
N GLY A 90 14.96 -5.80 0.96
CA GLY A 90 15.36 -6.89 0.07
C GLY A 90 14.52 -8.16 0.24
N VAL A 91 13.36 -8.07 0.89
CA VAL A 91 12.45 -9.22 1.01
C VAL A 91 11.83 -9.50 -0.36
N PRO A 92 11.88 -10.74 -0.88
CA PRO A 92 11.19 -11.08 -2.13
C PRO A 92 9.67 -11.02 -1.93
N LEU A 93 8.94 -10.43 -2.89
CA LEU A 93 7.51 -10.14 -2.74
C LEU A 93 6.70 -10.56 -3.96
N ARG A 94 5.43 -10.93 -3.74
CA ARG A 94 4.39 -11.04 -4.78
C ARG A 94 3.12 -10.34 -4.30
N MET A 95 2.72 -9.28 -5.00
CA MET A 95 1.55 -8.48 -4.67
C MET A 95 0.35 -8.92 -5.53
N PHE A 96 -0.73 -9.36 -4.88
CA PHE A 96 -1.99 -9.74 -5.53
C PHE A 96 -3.05 -8.64 -5.48
N GLY A 97 -2.91 -7.66 -4.58
CA GLY A 97 -3.84 -6.53 -4.50
C GLY A 97 -5.09 -6.83 -3.69
N ALA A 98 -6.20 -6.21 -4.09
CA ALA A 98 -7.45 -6.17 -3.34
C ALA A 98 -8.28 -7.46 -3.49
N ALA A 99 -9.14 -7.70 -2.50
CA ALA A 99 -10.24 -8.66 -2.53
C ALA A 99 -9.90 -10.05 -3.09
N VAL A 100 -8.82 -10.65 -2.60
CA VAL A 100 -8.39 -11.98 -3.06
C VAL A 100 -9.19 -13.06 -2.33
N PRO A 101 -9.89 -13.97 -3.05
CA PRO A 101 -10.57 -15.10 -2.42
C PRO A 101 -9.59 -15.97 -1.64
N ALA A 102 -10.00 -16.41 -0.44
CA ALA A 102 -9.13 -17.20 0.44
C ALA A 102 -8.58 -18.47 -0.23
N ALA A 103 -9.42 -19.18 -1.00
CA ALA A 103 -9.00 -20.38 -1.74
C ALA A 103 -7.94 -20.06 -2.82
N ALA A 104 -8.07 -18.94 -3.52
CA ALA A 104 -7.08 -18.52 -4.52
C ALA A 104 -5.74 -18.14 -3.88
N LEU A 105 -5.76 -17.57 -2.67
CA LEU A 105 -4.55 -17.29 -1.91
C LEU A 105 -3.88 -18.58 -1.40
N ASP A 106 -4.66 -19.56 -0.93
CA ASP A 106 -4.12 -20.88 -0.54
C ASP A 106 -3.45 -21.59 -1.72
N ASP A 107 -4.09 -21.57 -2.90
CA ASP A 107 -3.51 -22.09 -4.14
C ASP A 107 -2.20 -21.39 -4.50
N ALA A 108 -2.08 -20.08 -4.27
CA ALA A 108 -0.86 -19.33 -4.55
C ALA A 108 0.28 -19.66 -3.58
N VAL A 109 -0.01 -19.97 -2.32
CA VAL A 109 0.99 -20.40 -1.31
C VAL A 109 1.59 -21.77 -1.65
N ARG A 110 0.80 -22.67 -2.27
CA ARG A 110 1.22 -24.03 -2.59
C ARG A 110 2.07 -24.15 -3.86
N ARG A 111 2.25 -23.06 -4.62
CA ARG A 111 3.03 -23.00 -5.87
C ARG A 111 4.42 -22.44 -5.66
#